data_AF-A0A1V4MGE6-F1
#
_entry.id   AF-A0A1V4MGE6-F1
#
_cell.length_a   1.000
_cell.length_b   1.000
_cell.length_c   1.000
_cell.angle_alpha   90.00
_cell.angle_beta   90.00
_cell.angle_gamma   90.00
#
_symmetry.space_group_name_H-M   'P 1'
#
loop_
_entity.id
_entity.type
_entity.pdbx_description
1 polymer ?
#
loop_
_entity_poly.entity_id
_entity_poly.type
_entity_poly.pdbx_seq_one_letter_code
_entity_poly.pdbx_strand_id
1 'polypeptide(L)'
;MTLTPTPVMDAHVLIQIELDGLTLYYADQHLSMSNGQFYEGRLLISTLQRAFSSFTAPKQRASTLTITLEDADLTIRGLLQDYTWGNRNVFVYVGVGRDIADYTIDFHGVIKFPGGIGFDRTEVRIELRDARNKDKVDLPENKYWVTNYPNLEDGAEGTPIPIVYGDWSFLVHVPIPVTCIDTTTNQFKIADHAIQDIVQVYKNDEEVSHSNEDLDEATFTISSYDPQNDEVTAVVKGKVSGGLIENPSLVLRDIQLNYIGISTDNIDGDSYDQLAMDLADFKCRRYIADEISTDTLIEELAIENLFDLYIHDDKYTVKNRIPQVNIDRTFDDTTIISGSLQVESDPEGLYANRIKCNYAYDPVADTWQSFAQEDNEAIQDDVLQVISRTIDFNWLYEESNVRALAAHLIILYSRAIDVIKFTALGDGILTQLSDRIGLTYAHYTNRPLLVREISKHFRDMSCTIYGYDSIQHILPGYWVDDDAPDYSSATADERAKQGFWTDDDGLADPEDETSKQSVWW
;
A
#
# COMPACT_ATOMS: atom_id res chain seq x y z
N MET A 1 3.17 -25.83 37.18
CA MET A 1 3.70 -26.80 36.20
C MET A 1 3.42 -26.16 34.85
N THR A 2 4.37 -25.42 34.30
CA THR A 2 4.24 -24.75 33.01
C THR A 2 4.28 -25.83 31.94
N LEU A 3 3.14 -26.15 31.34
CA LEU A 3 3.09 -26.99 30.15
C LEU A 3 3.86 -26.22 29.08
N THR A 4 4.97 -26.80 28.59
CA THR A 4 5.62 -26.28 27.40
C THR A 4 4.69 -26.60 26.23
N PRO A 5 4.07 -25.60 25.59
CA PRO A 5 3.23 -25.86 24.43
C PRO A 5 4.06 -26.60 23.39
N THR A 6 3.51 -27.72 22.90
CA THR A 6 4.13 -28.52 21.85
C THR A 6 3.51 -28.05 20.53
N PRO A 7 4.29 -27.59 19.54
CA PRO A 7 3.73 -27.16 18.26
C PRO A 7 2.96 -28.33 17.62
N VAL A 8 1.68 -28.09 17.28
CA VAL A 8 0.72 -29.14 16.87
C VAL A 8 0.79 -29.45 15.36
N MET A 9 1.68 -28.82 14.58
CA MET A 9 1.84 -29.11 13.14
C MET A 9 3.30 -29.23 12.71
N ASP A 10 3.58 -30.24 11.87
CA ASP A 10 4.83 -30.45 11.13
C ASP A 10 4.89 -29.47 9.94
N ALA A 11 4.90 -28.16 10.21
CA ALA A 11 5.16 -27.18 9.18
C ALA A 11 6.64 -27.18 8.80
N HIS A 12 6.93 -27.03 7.52
CA HIS A 12 8.28 -27.07 6.95
C HIS A 12 8.57 -25.81 6.17
N VAL A 13 9.86 -25.54 6.02
CA VAL A 13 10.37 -24.42 5.23
C VAL A 13 11.17 -24.97 4.08
N LEU A 14 10.71 -24.69 2.87
CA LEU A 14 11.36 -25.14 1.65
C LEU A 14 12.03 -23.95 0.97
N ILE A 15 13.22 -24.17 0.41
CA ILE A 15 13.98 -23.17 -0.32
C ILE A 15 14.31 -23.73 -1.68
N GLN A 16 13.97 -22.96 -2.72
CA GLN A 16 14.42 -23.21 -4.09
C GLN A 16 15.37 -22.10 -4.51
N ILE A 17 16.56 -22.46 -5.00
CA ILE A 17 17.54 -21.53 -5.57
C ILE A 17 17.73 -21.86 -7.04
N GLU A 18 17.38 -20.93 -7.92
CA GLU A 18 17.45 -21.12 -9.37
C GLU A 18 18.79 -20.62 -9.93
N LEU A 19 19.69 -21.55 -10.23
CA LEU A 19 20.95 -21.29 -10.92
C LEU A 19 20.81 -21.56 -12.43
N ASP A 20 21.81 -21.14 -13.21
CA ASP A 20 21.81 -21.43 -14.65
C ASP A 20 21.91 -22.94 -14.91
N GLY A 21 20.79 -23.54 -15.35
CA GLY A 21 20.72 -24.97 -15.66
C GLY A 21 20.64 -25.91 -14.44
N LEU A 22 20.45 -25.37 -13.24
CA LEU A 22 20.32 -26.16 -12.01
C LEU A 22 19.40 -25.47 -11.01
N THR A 23 18.43 -26.19 -10.44
CA THR A 23 17.65 -25.73 -9.29
C THR A 23 18.05 -26.53 -8.07
N LEU A 24 18.40 -25.84 -6.99
CA LEU A 24 18.74 -26.44 -5.71
C LEU A 24 17.51 -26.44 -4.80
N TYR A 25 17.30 -27.54 -4.08
CA TYR A 25 16.14 -27.75 -3.21
C TYR A 25 16.62 -28.05 -1.78
N TYR A 26 16.41 -27.11 -0.86
CA TYR A 26 16.82 -27.24 0.54
C TYR A 26 15.61 -27.10 1.48
N ALA A 27 15.64 -27.76 2.62
CA ALA A 27 14.63 -27.63 3.66
C ALA A 27 15.25 -27.73 5.06
N ASP A 28 14.43 -27.50 6.08
CA ASP A 28 14.74 -27.70 7.50
C ASP A 28 15.04 -29.17 7.84
N GLN A 29 14.46 -30.10 7.09
CA GLN A 29 14.75 -31.53 7.17
C GLN A 29 14.66 -32.20 5.79
N HIS A 30 15.14 -33.44 5.68
CA HIS A 30 15.02 -34.18 4.42
C HIS A 30 13.55 -34.49 4.10
N LEU A 31 13.07 -33.99 2.96
CA LEU A 31 11.68 -34.13 2.54
C LEU A 31 11.61 -34.65 1.11
N SER A 32 10.75 -35.64 0.88
CA SER A 32 10.41 -36.14 -0.45
C SER A 32 8.99 -35.72 -0.81
N MET A 33 8.86 -34.92 -1.87
CA MET A 33 7.59 -34.37 -2.33
C MET A 33 6.85 -35.33 -3.26
N SER A 34 5.53 -35.13 -3.39
CA SER A 34 4.63 -35.92 -4.24
C SER A 34 5.03 -35.91 -5.72
N ASN A 35 5.62 -34.80 -6.19
CA ASN A 35 6.11 -34.62 -7.55
C ASN A 35 7.49 -35.27 -7.82
N GLY A 36 8.08 -35.95 -6.83
CA GLY A 36 9.39 -36.61 -6.93
C GLY A 36 10.59 -35.71 -6.66
N GLN A 37 10.38 -34.42 -6.36
CA GLN A 37 11.45 -33.54 -5.90
C GLN A 37 11.88 -33.93 -4.48
N PHE A 38 13.19 -33.85 -4.24
CA PHE A 38 13.79 -34.09 -2.94
C PHE A 38 14.40 -32.80 -2.42
N TYR A 39 13.95 -32.37 -1.24
CA TYR A 39 14.52 -31.24 -0.52
C TYR A 39 15.50 -31.75 0.52
N GLU A 40 16.73 -31.26 0.44
CA GLU A 40 17.80 -31.68 1.33
C GLU A 40 17.75 -30.89 2.66
N GLY A 41 17.78 -31.59 3.79
CA GLY A 41 17.75 -31.01 5.13
C GLY A 41 19.05 -30.30 5.50
N ARG A 42 19.30 -29.12 4.94
CA ARG A 42 20.50 -28.30 5.18
C ARG A 42 20.18 -26.93 5.77
N LEU A 43 18.92 -26.54 5.86
CA LEU A 43 18.54 -25.21 6.34
C LEU A 43 18.73 -25.13 7.86
N LEU A 44 19.70 -24.33 8.31
CA LEU A 44 20.02 -24.20 9.74
C LEU A 44 19.27 -23.03 10.39
N ILE A 45 19.35 -21.87 9.77
CA ILE A 45 18.79 -20.63 10.29
C ILE A 45 18.30 -19.81 9.10
N SER A 46 17.06 -19.37 9.19
CA SER A 46 16.57 -18.29 8.37
C SER A 46 15.64 -17.42 9.21
N THR A 47 15.91 -16.12 9.18
CA THR A 47 15.05 -15.11 9.79
C THR A 47 14.54 -14.23 8.66
N LEU A 48 13.23 -14.22 8.46
CA LEU A 48 12.56 -13.32 7.54
C LEU A 48 11.95 -12.18 8.35
N GLN A 49 12.38 -10.95 8.06
CA GLN A 49 11.76 -9.75 8.62
C GLN A 49 10.97 -9.03 7.53
N ARG A 50 9.70 -8.79 7.82
CA ARG A 50 8.79 -7.98 6.99
C ARG A 50 8.14 -6.94 7.88
N ALA A 51 8.11 -5.70 7.42
CA ALA A 51 7.51 -4.60 8.17
C ALA A 51 6.96 -3.56 7.21
N PHE A 52 5.87 -2.92 7.61
CA PHE A 52 5.55 -1.57 7.14
C PHE A 52 6.48 -0.56 7.81
N SER A 53 6.58 0.66 7.26
CA SER A 53 7.50 1.64 7.85
C SER A 53 7.03 2.20 9.20
N SER A 54 5.72 2.32 9.34
CA SER A 54 5.06 2.87 10.52
C SER A 54 3.59 2.47 10.46
N PHE A 55 2.79 2.91 11.43
CA PHE A 55 1.34 2.84 11.28
C PHE A 55 0.89 3.63 10.05
N THR A 56 1.46 4.82 9.86
CA THR A 56 1.03 5.74 8.81
C THR A 56 1.58 5.38 7.44
N ALA A 57 2.66 4.61 7.35
CA ALA A 57 3.29 4.24 6.09
C ALA A 57 2.74 2.88 5.58
N PRO A 58 1.86 2.87 4.59
CA PRO A 58 1.10 1.71 4.11
C PRO A 58 1.87 0.72 3.27
N LYS A 59 3.05 1.10 2.79
CA LYS A 59 3.84 0.26 1.88
C LYS A 59 4.81 -0.59 2.68
N GLN A 60 4.81 -1.89 2.42
CA GLN A 60 5.78 -2.80 3.02
C GLN A 60 7.21 -2.35 2.64
N ARG A 61 8.13 -2.26 3.61
CA ARG A 61 9.56 -2.04 3.35
C ARG A 61 10.18 -3.25 2.66
N ALA A 62 11.26 -3.05 1.92
CA ALA A 62 12.05 -4.17 1.37
C ALA A 62 12.35 -5.19 2.48
N SER A 63 11.89 -6.42 2.29
CA SER A 63 12.07 -7.48 3.27
C SER A 63 13.53 -7.88 3.29
N THR A 64 14.02 -8.32 4.44
CA THR A 64 15.37 -8.88 4.55
C THR A 64 15.28 -10.34 4.95
N LEU A 65 16.03 -11.17 4.23
CA LEU A 65 16.17 -12.59 4.53
C LEU A 65 17.63 -12.99 4.44
N THR A 66 18.10 -13.67 5.47
CA THR A 66 19.36 -14.40 5.47
C THR A 66 19.04 -15.89 5.51
N ILE A 67 19.59 -16.65 4.58
CA ILE A 67 19.58 -18.12 4.59
C ILE A 67 20.95 -18.61 5.07
N THR A 68 20.96 -19.51 6.04
CA THR A 68 22.16 -20.25 6.44
C THR A 68 21.98 -21.73 6.14
N LEU A 69 22.87 -22.28 5.32
CA LEU A 69 22.88 -23.68 4.91
C LEU A 69 24.08 -24.42 5.53
N GLU A 70 23.88 -25.66 5.95
CA GLU A 70 24.94 -26.56 6.39
C GLU A 70 25.81 -27.00 5.20
N ASP A 71 27.12 -26.81 5.35
CA ASP A 71 28.15 -27.10 4.34
C ASP A 71 29.39 -27.74 4.96
N ALA A 72 29.20 -28.60 5.95
CA ALA A 72 30.30 -29.33 6.60
C ALA A 72 31.03 -30.29 5.63
N ASP A 73 30.34 -30.74 4.57
CA ASP A 73 30.84 -31.66 3.54
C ASP A 73 31.43 -30.96 2.30
N LEU A 74 31.45 -29.62 2.30
CA LEU A 74 31.94 -28.76 1.20
C LEU A 74 31.11 -28.82 -0.09
N THR A 75 29.92 -29.44 -0.07
CA THR A 75 29.09 -29.62 -1.27
C THR A 75 28.64 -28.28 -1.86
N ILE A 76 28.14 -27.36 -1.03
CA ILE A 76 27.66 -26.04 -1.46
C ILE A 76 28.85 -25.18 -1.93
N ARG A 77 30.00 -25.28 -1.25
CA ARG A 77 31.23 -24.61 -1.70
C ARG A 77 31.73 -25.09 -3.07
N GLY A 78 31.54 -26.37 -3.41
CA GLY A 78 31.78 -26.86 -4.76
C GLY A 78 30.85 -26.16 -5.77
N LEU A 79 29.55 -26.13 -5.48
CA LEU A 79 28.56 -25.47 -6.33
C LEU A 79 28.80 -23.96 -6.50
N LEU A 80 29.34 -23.28 -5.48
CA LEU A 80 29.72 -21.87 -5.55
C LEU A 80 30.89 -21.60 -6.53
N GLN A 81 31.73 -22.61 -6.80
CA GLN A 81 32.81 -22.50 -7.78
C GLN A 81 32.33 -22.78 -9.21
N ASP A 82 31.36 -23.70 -9.33
CA ASP A 82 30.89 -24.19 -10.63
C ASP A 82 29.77 -23.34 -11.24
N TYR A 83 29.02 -22.60 -10.42
CA TYR A 83 27.84 -21.83 -10.86
C TYR A 83 27.90 -20.35 -10.48
N THR A 84 27.14 -19.52 -11.21
CA THR A 84 26.94 -18.11 -10.86
C THR A 84 25.72 -17.95 -9.95
N TRP A 85 25.94 -17.55 -8.70
CA TRP A 85 24.88 -17.39 -7.70
C TRP A 85 24.37 -15.95 -7.56
N GLY A 86 25.16 -14.95 -7.93
CA GLY A 86 24.74 -13.55 -7.80
C GLY A 86 23.51 -13.24 -8.67
N ASN A 87 22.56 -12.48 -8.12
CA ASN A 87 21.30 -12.08 -8.78
C ASN A 87 20.42 -13.26 -9.25
N ARG A 88 20.51 -14.42 -8.58
CA ARG A 88 19.66 -15.58 -8.85
C ARG A 88 18.42 -15.58 -7.98
N ASN A 89 17.31 -16.08 -8.52
CA ASN A 89 16.03 -16.15 -7.83
C ASN A 89 16.10 -17.15 -6.68
N VAL A 90 15.46 -16.78 -5.58
CA VAL A 90 15.29 -17.62 -4.42
C VAL A 90 13.83 -17.53 -3.98
N PHE A 91 13.20 -18.70 -3.88
CA PHE A 91 11.85 -18.86 -3.39
C PHE A 91 11.90 -19.56 -2.04
N VAL A 92 11.18 -19.01 -1.06
CA VAL A 92 11.01 -19.60 0.26
C VAL A 92 9.54 -19.90 0.44
N TYR A 93 9.26 -21.17 0.68
CA TYR A 93 7.92 -21.69 0.88
C TYR A 93 7.73 -22.09 2.33
N VAL A 94 6.54 -21.84 2.87
CA VAL A 94 6.15 -22.28 4.21
C VAL A 94 4.81 -22.98 4.12
N GLY A 95 4.67 -24.14 4.74
CA GLY A 95 3.46 -24.95 4.60
C GLY A 95 3.54 -26.28 5.31
N VAL A 96 2.49 -27.08 5.16
CA VAL A 96 2.37 -28.41 5.75
C VAL A 96 1.87 -29.37 4.69
N GLY A 97 2.64 -30.41 4.39
CA GLY A 97 2.19 -31.43 3.45
C GLY A 97 3.32 -32.02 2.63
N ARG A 98 2.94 -32.76 1.59
CA ARG A 98 3.86 -33.40 0.66
C ARG A 98 3.71 -32.87 -0.77
N ASP A 99 2.70 -32.05 -1.04
CA ASP A 99 2.58 -31.34 -2.31
C ASP A 99 3.10 -29.91 -2.16
N ILE A 100 3.72 -29.37 -3.21
CA ILE A 100 4.15 -27.96 -3.20
C ILE A 100 2.94 -27.02 -3.16
N ALA A 101 1.78 -27.48 -3.64
CA ALA A 101 0.51 -26.76 -3.54
C ALA A 101 0.02 -26.60 -2.08
N ASP A 102 0.55 -27.39 -1.13
CA ASP A 102 0.26 -27.24 0.30
C ASP A 102 1.13 -26.14 0.98
N TYR A 103 1.94 -25.42 0.20
CA TYR A 103 2.84 -24.37 0.67
C TYR A 103 2.55 -23.04 0.00
N THR A 104 2.74 -21.96 0.75
CA THR A 104 2.63 -20.56 0.29
C THR A 104 4.02 -19.98 0.06
N ILE A 105 4.15 -19.04 -0.88
CA ILE A 105 5.43 -18.35 -1.13
C ILE A 105 5.57 -17.25 -0.09
N ASP A 106 6.38 -17.52 0.93
CA ASP A 106 6.62 -16.60 2.03
C ASP A 106 7.77 -15.63 1.74
N PHE A 107 8.62 -15.87 0.75
CA PHE A 107 9.56 -14.88 0.24
C PHE A 107 10.00 -15.23 -1.19
N HIS A 108 9.99 -14.23 -2.06
CA HIS A 108 10.66 -14.29 -3.36
C HIS A 108 11.62 -13.10 -3.47
N GLY A 109 12.87 -13.39 -3.78
CA GLY A 109 13.88 -12.37 -4.00
C GLY A 109 15.07 -12.90 -4.76
N VAL A 110 16.14 -12.12 -4.78
CA VAL A 110 17.38 -12.46 -5.48
C VAL A 110 18.57 -12.46 -4.54
N ILE A 111 19.55 -13.32 -4.80
CA ILE A 111 20.80 -13.32 -4.03
C ILE A 111 21.52 -11.99 -4.20
N LYS A 112 21.81 -11.31 -3.08
CA LYS A 112 22.49 -10.01 -3.04
C LYS A 112 23.86 -10.11 -3.73
N PHE A 113 24.10 -9.22 -4.71
CA PHE A 113 25.40 -9.13 -5.37
C PHE A 113 25.82 -7.66 -5.55
N PRO A 114 27.11 -7.32 -5.34
CA PRO A 114 28.15 -8.15 -4.73
C PRO A 114 27.95 -8.36 -3.22
N GLY A 115 28.66 -9.32 -2.64
CA GLY A 115 28.81 -9.47 -1.18
C GLY A 115 27.64 -10.10 -0.42
N GLY A 116 26.68 -10.73 -1.10
CA GLY A 116 25.58 -11.44 -0.43
C GLY A 116 25.90 -12.88 -0.04
N ILE A 117 27.08 -13.41 -0.35
CA ILE A 117 27.43 -14.79 -0.02
C ILE A 117 28.66 -14.76 0.88
N GLY A 118 28.52 -15.30 2.09
CA GLY A 118 29.60 -15.56 3.03
C GLY A 118 29.64 -17.04 3.39
N PHE A 119 30.77 -17.55 3.83
CA PHE A 119 30.88 -18.93 4.28
C PHE A 119 31.98 -19.07 5.31
N ASP A 120 31.85 -20.07 6.18
CA ASP A 120 32.88 -20.47 7.13
C ASP A 120 33.31 -21.94 6.94
N ARG A 121 33.73 -22.63 8.00
CA ARG A 121 34.13 -24.04 7.90
C ARG A 121 32.95 -24.99 7.78
N THR A 122 31.78 -24.60 8.26
CA THR A 122 30.61 -25.48 8.45
C THR A 122 29.36 -24.96 7.77
N GLU A 123 29.30 -23.68 7.41
CA GLU A 123 28.06 -23.05 6.96
C GLU A 123 28.30 -22.10 5.77
N VAL A 124 27.27 -21.96 4.93
CA VAL A 124 27.16 -20.93 3.88
C VAL A 124 26.00 -20.01 4.24
N ARG A 125 26.28 -18.71 4.29
CA ARG A 125 25.32 -17.65 4.56
C ARG A 125 25.02 -16.87 3.28
N ILE A 126 23.74 -16.77 2.94
CA ILE A 126 23.23 -16.11 1.73
C ILE A 126 22.28 -15.00 2.15
N GLU A 127 22.64 -13.76 1.86
CA GLU A 127 21.79 -12.57 2.01
C GLU A 127 20.96 -12.38 0.74
N LEU A 128 19.66 -12.23 0.90
CA LEU A 128 18.74 -11.99 -0.21
C LEU A 128 18.30 -10.52 -0.23
N ARG A 129 18.03 -10.03 -1.43
CA ARG A 129 17.34 -8.77 -1.68
C ARG A 129 15.92 -9.06 -2.14
N ASP A 130 14.99 -8.32 -1.60
CA ASP A 130 13.62 -8.28 -2.09
C ASP A 130 13.59 -7.82 -3.56
N ALA A 131 12.72 -8.43 -4.35
CA ALA A 131 12.56 -8.12 -5.78
C ALA A 131 12.12 -6.67 -6.02
N ARG A 132 11.53 -6.01 -5.01
CA ARG A 132 11.00 -4.64 -5.07
C ARG A 132 12.04 -3.53 -5.17
N ASN A 133 13.33 -3.84 -5.16
CA ASN A 133 14.36 -2.83 -5.46
C ASN A 133 14.22 -2.26 -6.88
N LYS A 134 13.54 -2.97 -7.80
CA LYS A 134 13.23 -2.48 -9.14
C LYS A 134 12.03 -1.50 -9.16
N ASP A 135 11.30 -1.38 -8.06
CA ASP A 135 10.05 -0.62 -8.02
C ASP A 135 10.26 0.89 -7.95
N LYS A 136 11.51 1.35 -7.75
CA LYS A 136 11.90 2.76 -7.78
C LYS A 136 12.24 3.16 -9.21
N VAL A 137 11.28 3.80 -9.86
CA VAL A 137 11.41 4.43 -11.16
C VAL A 137 11.00 5.89 -10.98
N ASP A 138 11.76 6.83 -11.53
CA ASP A 138 11.39 8.24 -11.51
C ASP A 138 10.40 8.53 -12.64
N LEU A 139 9.31 9.24 -12.33
CA LEU A 139 8.27 9.63 -13.26
C LEU A 139 8.09 11.15 -13.29
N PRO A 140 7.87 11.77 -14.46
CA PRO A 140 7.75 11.14 -15.79
C PRO A 140 9.09 10.69 -16.39
N GLU A 141 9.09 9.59 -17.15
CA GLU A 141 10.31 9.05 -17.79
C GLU A 141 10.70 9.84 -19.05
N ASN A 142 9.70 10.17 -19.89
CA ASN A 142 9.94 10.86 -21.15
C ASN A 142 10.11 12.37 -20.95
N LYS A 143 10.96 12.95 -21.79
CA LYS A 143 11.33 14.37 -21.75
C LYS A 143 11.16 14.99 -23.13
N TYR A 144 10.91 16.29 -23.16
CA TYR A 144 10.89 17.04 -24.41
C TYR A 144 12.31 17.16 -24.97
N TRP A 145 12.48 16.78 -26.24
CA TRP A 145 13.76 16.89 -26.95
C TRP A 145 13.54 17.50 -28.33
N VAL A 146 14.43 18.41 -28.74
CA VAL A 146 14.37 19.04 -30.07
C VAL A 146 14.52 18.02 -31.21
N THR A 147 15.13 16.86 -30.93
CA THR A 147 15.20 15.75 -31.89
C THR A 147 13.83 15.16 -32.24
N ASN A 148 12.90 15.17 -31.27
CA ASN A 148 11.55 14.66 -31.43
C ASN A 148 10.58 15.78 -31.81
N TYR A 149 10.83 17.00 -31.33
CA TYR A 149 10.04 18.21 -31.54
C TYR A 149 10.92 19.35 -32.10
N PRO A 150 11.18 19.41 -33.42
CA PRO A 150 12.14 20.36 -33.99
C PRO A 150 11.81 21.84 -33.79
N ASN A 151 10.55 22.17 -33.54
CA ASN A 151 10.04 23.53 -33.34
C ASN A 151 9.55 23.76 -31.89
N LEU A 152 10.07 22.99 -30.94
CA LEU A 152 9.78 23.10 -29.50
C LEU A 152 10.02 24.53 -28.99
N GLU A 153 9.18 25.00 -28.06
CA GLU A 153 9.38 26.30 -27.41
C GLU A 153 10.69 26.38 -26.63
N ASP A 154 11.25 27.59 -26.57
CA ASP A 154 12.49 27.85 -25.86
C ASP A 154 12.33 27.53 -24.35
N GLY A 155 13.26 26.74 -23.79
CA GLY A 155 13.26 26.40 -22.37
C GLY A 155 12.54 25.09 -22.01
N ALA A 156 11.78 24.50 -22.92
CA ALA A 156 11.17 23.18 -22.71
C ALA A 156 12.15 22.00 -22.95
N GLU A 157 13.28 22.21 -23.62
CA GLU A 157 14.23 21.12 -23.89
C GLU A 157 14.77 20.52 -22.58
N GLY A 158 14.60 19.20 -22.43
CA GLY A 158 15.04 18.43 -21.27
C GLY A 158 14.08 18.44 -20.08
N THR A 159 12.93 19.13 -20.16
CA THR A 159 11.90 19.03 -19.12
C THR A 159 11.05 17.76 -19.29
N PRO A 160 10.53 17.16 -18.20
CA PRO A 160 9.65 15.99 -18.29
C PRO A 160 8.33 16.30 -18.98
N ILE A 161 7.80 15.31 -19.70
CA ILE A 161 6.44 15.36 -20.27
C ILE A 161 5.47 14.89 -19.18
N PRO A 162 4.51 15.72 -18.72
CA PRO A 162 3.72 15.40 -17.54
C PRO A 162 2.86 14.13 -17.67
N ILE A 163 2.53 13.53 -16.52
CA ILE A 163 1.48 12.52 -16.37
C ILE A 163 0.30 13.16 -15.64
N VAL A 164 -0.91 12.94 -16.14
CA VAL A 164 -2.13 13.60 -15.65
C VAL A 164 -3.20 12.55 -15.35
N TYR A 165 -3.57 12.39 -14.09
CA TYR A 165 -4.67 11.52 -13.62
C TYR A 165 -5.90 12.34 -13.22
N GLY A 166 -7.08 11.71 -13.28
CA GLY A 166 -8.35 12.24 -12.76
C GLY A 166 -9.00 13.37 -13.55
N ASP A 167 -10.07 13.95 -12.98
CA ASP A 167 -10.87 15.02 -13.59
C ASP A 167 -10.44 16.42 -13.08
N TRP A 168 -9.89 17.24 -13.98
CA TRP A 168 -9.49 18.62 -13.68
C TRP A 168 -10.60 19.64 -13.96
N SER A 169 -11.70 19.21 -14.60
CA SER A 169 -12.89 20.04 -14.83
C SER A 169 -13.80 20.16 -13.61
N PHE A 170 -13.55 19.40 -12.54
CA PHE A 170 -14.41 19.41 -11.37
C PHE A 170 -14.27 20.67 -10.49
N LEU A 171 -15.41 21.19 -10.01
CA LEU A 171 -15.65 22.34 -9.11
C LEU A 171 -15.12 23.72 -9.55
N VAL A 172 -13.85 23.84 -9.94
CA VAL A 172 -13.19 25.15 -10.17
C VAL A 172 -12.45 25.22 -11.52
N HIS A 173 -12.55 24.21 -12.39
CA HIS A 173 -11.79 24.18 -13.66
C HIS A 173 -10.31 24.49 -13.40
N VAL A 174 -9.61 23.62 -12.67
CA VAL A 174 -8.21 23.88 -12.32
C VAL A 174 -7.37 23.64 -13.57
N PRO A 175 -6.83 24.70 -14.19
CA PRO A 175 -6.07 24.52 -15.42
C PRO A 175 -4.70 23.93 -15.09
N ILE A 176 -4.17 23.11 -15.97
CA ILE A 176 -2.81 22.56 -15.87
C ILE A 176 -1.91 23.19 -16.93
N PRO A 177 -0.61 23.39 -16.65
CA PRO A 177 0.35 23.87 -17.64
C PRO A 177 0.42 22.92 -18.85
N VAL A 178 0.67 23.49 -20.04
CA VAL A 178 0.93 22.73 -21.26
C VAL A 178 2.19 23.24 -21.95
N THR A 179 2.81 22.43 -22.81
CA THR A 179 4.05 22.79 -23.50
C THR A 179 3.82 22.90 -25.01
N CYS A 180 4.28 23.98 -25.63
CA CYS A 180 4.23 24.17 -27.07
C CYS A 180 5.33 23.34 -27.76
N ILE A 181 4.94 22.23 -28.39
CA ILE A 181 5.84 21.30 -29.09
C ILE A 181 6.13 21.70 -30.54
N ASP A 182 5.31 22.57 -31.13
CA ASP A 182 5.56 23.16 -32.45
C ASP A 182 5.08 24.61 -32.51
N THR A 183 6.02 25.54 -32.42
CA THR A 183 5.81 27.00 -32.50
C THR A 183 5.41 27.49 -33.90
N THR A 184 5.57 26.70 -34.96
CA THR A 184 5.12 27.05 -36.32
C THR A 184 3.63 26.79 -36.49
N THR A 185 3.12 25.73 -35.87
CA THR A 185 1.69 25.35 -35.93
C THR A 185 0.91 25.68 -34.67
N ASN A 186 1.57 26.26 -33.65
CA ASN A 186 1.02 26.47 -32.30
C ASN A 186 0.42 25.18 -31.74
N GLN A 187 1.15 24.06 -31.86
CA GLN A 187 0.74 22.76 -31.33
C GLN A 187 1.26 22.58 -29.90
N PHE A 188 0.36 22.20 -29.00
CA PHE A 188 0.63 22.00 -27.59
C PHE A 188 0.48 20.53 -27.22
N LYS A 189 1.29 20.07 -26.27
CA LYS A 189 1.21 18.75 -25.64
C LYS A 189 0.88 18.90 -24.16
N ILE A 190 -0.08 18.11 -23.70
CA ILE A 190 -0.57 18.12 -22.32
C ILE A 190 0.12 17.04 -21.49
N ALA A 191 0.23 15.83 -22.03
CA ALA A 191 0.67 14.66 -21.27
C ALA A 191 1.42 13.63 -22.15
N ASP A 192 2.13 12.72 -21.48
CA ASP A 192 2.86 11.60 -22.09
C ASP A 192 1.99 10.36 -22.33
N HIS A 193 0.67 10.51 -22.32
CA HIS A 193 -0.27 9.41 -22.50
C HIS A 193 -1.60 9.92 -23.05
N ALA A 194 -2.42 8.99 -23.54
CA ALA A 194 -3.78 9.28 -23.95
C ALA A 194 -4.59 9.89 -22.81
N ILE A 195 -5.41 10.90 -23.13
CA ILE A 195 -6.32 11.58 -22.21
C ILE A 195 -7.77 11.35 -22.62
N GLN A 196 -8.70 11.50 -21.68
CA GLN A 196 -10.12 11.28 -21.91
C GLN A 196 -10.77 12.46 -22.66
N ASP A 197 -10.40 13.70 -22.33
CA ASP A 197 -11.04 14.91 -22.89
C ASP A 197 -10.20 16.18 -22.68
N ILE A 198 -10.34 17.16 -23.59
CA ILE A 198 -9.83 18.53 -23.44
C ILE A 198 -11.05 19.44 -23.26
N VAL A 199 -11.31 19.86 -22.03
CA VAL A 199 -12.55 20.56 -21.68
C VAL A 199 -12.50 22.03 -22.08
N GLN A 200 -11.40 22.71 -21.75
CA GLN A 200 -11.21 24.13 -22.06
C GLN A 200 -9.72 24.47 -22.12
N VAL A 201 -9.34 25.40 -22.99
CA VAL A 201 -7.97 25.94 -23.09
C VAL A 201 -7.98 27.42 -22.74
N TYR A 202 -6.98 27.85 -22.00
CA TYR A 202 -6.79 29.24 -21.59
C TYR A 202 -5.47 29.77 -22.14
N LYS A 203 -5.46 31.06 -22.47
CA LYS A 203 -4.27 31.81 -22.84
C LYS A 203 -4.23 33.09 -22.03
N ASN A 204 -3.24 33.24 -21.15
CA ASN A 204 -3.16 34.34 -20.18
C ASN A 204 -4.48 34.48 -19.38
N ASP A 205 -4.99 33.38 -18.83
CA ASP A 205 -6.26 33.27 -18.11
C ASP A 205 -7.54 33.58 -18.93
N GLU A 206 -7.44 33.82 -20.23
CA GLU A 206 -8.59 34.02 -21.11
C GLU A 206 -8.93 32.74 -21.89
N GLU A 207 -10.21 32.36 -21.90
CA GLU A 207 -10.68 31.21 -22.69
C GLU A 207 -10.43 31.42 -24.18
N VAL A 208 -9.81 30.44 -24.82
CA VAL A 208 -9.55 30.43 -26.26
C VAL A 208 -10.11 29.18 -26.92
N SER A 209 -10.52 29.30 -28.18
CA SER A 209 -10.87 28.15 -28.99
C SER A 209 -9.62 27.37 -29.38
N HIS A 210 -9.71 26.04 -29.32
CA HIS A 210 -8.69 25.11 -29.77
C HIS A 210 -9.23 24.22 -30.90
N SER A 211 -8.34 23.53 -31.61
CA SER A 211 -8.68 22.65 -32.73
C SER A 211 -7.60 21.59 -32.96
N ASN A 212 -7.83 20.66 -33.89
CA ASN A 212 -6.92 19.56 -34.22
C ASN A 212 -6.54 18.75 -32.98
N GLU A 213 -7.53 18.43 -32.15
CA GLU A 213 -7.35 17.61 -30.96
C GLU A 213 -6.96 16.18 -31.36
N ASP A 214 -5.91 15.69 -30.72
CA ASP A 214 -5.52 14.28 -30.73
C ASP A 214 -5.46 13.81 -29.28
N LEU A 215 -6.50 13.10 -28.85
CA LEU A 215 -6.64 12.66 -27.46
C LEU A 215 -5.70 11.50 -27.12
N ASP A 216 -5.27 10.71 -28.12
CA ASP A 216 -4.33 9.60 -27.91
C ASP A 216 -2.90 10.14 -27.68
N GLU A 217 -2.53 11.19 -28.41
CA GLU A 217 -1.25 11.90 -28.25
C GLU A 217 -1.30 13.05 -27.22
N ALA A 218 -2.48 13.36 -26.69
CA ALA A 218 -2.77 14.47 -25.79
C ALA A 218 -2.26 15.83 -26.35
N THR A 219 -2.61 16.12 -27.61
CA THR A 219 -2.22 17.38 -28.28
C THR A 219 -3.41 18.16 -28.82
N PHE A 220 -3.22 19.47 -28.99
CA PHE A 220 -4.16 20.38 -29.63
C PHE A 220 -3.44 21.58 -30.26
N THR A 221 -4.17 22.42 -30.99
CA THR A 221 -3.64 23.67 -31.58
C THR A 221 -4.53 24.88 -31.24
N ILE A 222 -3.92 26.07 -31.15
CA ILE A 222 -4.63 27.35 -31.02
C ILE A 222 -4.27 28.32 -32.17
N SER A 223 -5.15 29.28 -32.43
CA SER A 223 -5.03 30.16 -33.60
C SER A 223 -3.87 31.16 -33.53
N SER A 224 -3.47 31.59 -32.33
CA SER A 224 -2.38 32.55 -32.13
C SER A 224 -1.68 32.31 -30.79
N TYR A 225 -0.37 32.26 -30.83
CA TYR A 225 0.50 32.07 -29.68
C TYR A 225 1.79 32.86 -29.86
N ASP A 226 2.20 33.57 -28.82
CA ASP A 226 3.51 34.23 -28.72
C ASP A 226 4.35 33.53 -27.65
N PRO A 227 5.41 32.77 -28.02
CA PRO A 227 6.21 31.99 -27.07
C PRO A 227 6.96 32.83 -26.03
N GLN A 228 7.03 34.15 -26.19
CA GLN A 228 7.71 35.03 -25.24
C GLN A 228 6.77 35.65 -24.21
N ASN A 229 5.46 35.66 -24.47
CA ASN A 229 4.50 36.44 -23.67
C ASN A 229 3.23 35.68 -23.29
N ASP A 230 2.87 34.63 -24.03
CA ASP A 230 1.65 33.87 -23.79
C ASP A 230 1.93 32.66 -22.89
N GLU A 231 1.20 32.55 -21.79
CA GLU A 231 1.08 31.34 -20.99
C GLU A 231 -0.18 30.58 -21.43
N VAL A 232 -0.03 29.29 -21.75
CA VAL A 232 -1.14 28.44 -22.16
C VAL A 232 -1.35 27.35 -21.13
N THR A 233 -2.60 27.16 -20.74
CA THR A 233 -3.01 26.12 -19.79
C THR A 233 -4.28 25.43 -20.32
N ALA A 234 -4.55 24.23 -19.84
CA ALA A 234 -5.71 23.44 -20.27
C ALA A 234 -6.42 22.80 -19.07
N VAL A 235 -7.75 22.72 -19.13
CA VAL A 235 -8.57 21.92 -18.22
C VAL A 235 -8.91 20.63 -18.95
N VAL A 236 -8.56 19.50 -18.34
CA VAL A 236 -8.61 18.20 -19.01
C VAL A 236 -9.24 17.12 -18.14
N LYS A 237 -9.66 16.03 -18.77
CA LYS A 237 -9.86 14.75 -18.09
C LYS A 237 -8.68 13.87 -18.46
N GLY A 238 -7.92 13.47 -17.45
CA GLY A 238 -6.59 12.87 -17.60
C GLY A 238 -6.60 11.46 -18.19
N LYS A 239 -5.69 10.62 -17.71
CA LYS A 239 -5.37 9.31 -18.26
C LYS A 239 -6.61 8.41 -18.45
N VAL A 240 -6.66 7.72 -19.59
CA VAL A 240 -7.74 6.81 -19.96
C VAL A 240 -7.23 5.36 -20.14
N SER A 241 -7.99 4.39 -19.64
CA SER A 241 -7.82 2.96 -19.93
C SER A 241 -9.19 2.26 -19.90
N GLY A 242 -9.92 2.34 -21.02
CA GLY A 242 -11.34 1.93 -21.09
C GLY A 242 -12.31 2.91 -20.41
N GLY A 243 -11.78 3.95 -19.76
CA GLY A 243 -12.48 5.03 -19.06
C GLY A 243 -11.46 5.89 -18.29
N LEU A 244 -11.93 6.99 -17.69
CA LEU A 244 -11.09 7.87 -16.89
C LEU A 244 -10.53 7.12 -15.67
N ILE A 245 -9.21 7.21 -15.47
CA ILE A 245 -8.55 6.61 -14.30
C ILE A 245 -8.55 7.62 -13.17
N GLU A 246 -9.54 7.50 -12.28
CA GLU A 246 -9.70 8.32 -11.07
C GLU A 246 -9.81 7.48 -9.78
N ASN A 247 -10.19 6.21 -9.88
CA ASN A 247 -10.26 5.33 -8.70
C ASN A 247 -8.83 5.00 -8.20
N PRO A 248 -8.56 5.07 -6.88
CA PRO A 248 -7.23 4.83 -6.31
C PRO A 248 -6.61 3.48 -6.69
N SER A 249 -7.42 2.41 -6.73
CA SER A 249 -6.94 1.07 -7.10
C SER A 249 -6.49 1.01 -8.57
N LEU A 250 -7.24 1.69 -9.45
CA LEU A 250 -6.91 1.76 -10.88
C LEU A 250 -5.66 2.62 -11.13
N VAL A 251 -5.51 3.74 -10.41
CA VAL A 251 -4.29 4.57 -10.46
C VAL A 251 -3.07 3.74 -10.03
N LEU A 252 -3.15 3.04 -8.91
CA LEU A 252 -2.05 2.20 -8.41
C LEU A 252 -1.67 1.11 -9.42
N ARG A 253 -2.67 0.41 -9.96
CA ARG A 253 -2.47 -0.66 -10.94
C ARG A 253 -1.82 -0.12 -12.22
N ASP A 254 -2.23 1.06 -12.67
CA ASP A 254 -1.65 1.71 -13.84
C ASP A 254 -0.17 2.08 -13.61
N ILE A 255 0.17 2.67 -12.45
CA ILE A 255 1.57 2.97 -12.08
C ILE A 255 2.42 1.69 -12.11
N GLN A 256 1.93 0.61 -11.52
CA GLN A 256 2.70 -0.64 -11.43
C GLN A 256 2.88 -1.33 -12.78
N LEU A 257 1.84 -1.40 -13.61
CA LEU A 257 1.90 -2.11 -14.89
C LEU A 257 2.64 -1.30 -15.96
N ASN A 258 2.28 -0.02 -16.13
CA ASN A 258 2.71 0.77 -17.28
C ASN A 258 4.01 1.53 -17.05
N TYR A 259 4.36 1.82 -15.80
CA TYR A 259 5.53 2.64 -15.47
C TYR A 259 6.62 1.85 -14.73
N ILE A 260 6.24 1.02 -13.76
CA ILE A 260 7.21 0.14 -13.08
C ILE A 260 7.52 -1.11 -13.94
N GLY A 261 6.58 -1.55 -14.78
CA GLY A 261 6.73 -2.75 -15.61
C GLY A 261 6.52 -4.05 -14.83
N ILE A 262 5.66 -4.05 -13.81
CA ILE A 262 5.24 -5.26 -13.11
C ILE A 262 4.34 -6.07 -14.03
N SER A 263 4.59 -7.38 -14.12
CA SER A 263 3.72 -8.28 -14.89
C SER A 263 2.33 -8.37 -14.25
N THR A 264 1.28 -8.45 -15.06
CA THR A 264 -0.09 -8.68 -14.57
C THR A 264 -0.21 -9.95 -13.73
N ASP A 265 0.58 -10.98 -14.02
CA ASP A 265 0.58 -12.24 -13.24
C ASP A 265 1.09 -12.05 -11.80
N ASN A 266 1.86 -10.98 -11.56
CA ASN A 266 2.39 -10.63 -10.25
C ASN A 266 1.48 -9.60 -9.53
N ILE A 267 0.31 -9.26 -10.08
CA ILE A 267 -0.70 -8.46 -9.39
C ILE A 267 -1.78 -9.41 -8.87
N ASP A 268 -2.15 -9.27 -7.60
CA ASP A 268 -3.30 -9.95 -7.03
C ASP A 268 -4.59 -9.25 -7.47
N GLY A 269 -5.08 -9.63 -8.65
CA GLY A 269 -6.25 -9.01 -9.28
C GLY A 269 -7.48 -8.94 -8.37
N ASP A 270 -7.76 -9.99 -7.61
CA ASP A 270 -8.92 -10.05 -6.72
C ASP A 270 -8.82 -9.00 -5.61
N SER A 271 -7.62 -8.81 -5.04
CA SER A 271 -7.39 -7.79 -4.02
C SER A 271 -7.56 -6.36 -4.56
N TYR A 272 -7.13 -6.11 -5.80
CA TYR A 272 -7.27 -4.80 -6.46
C TYR A 272 -8.72 -4.51 -6.82
N ASP A 273 -9.44 -5.52 -7.32
CA ASP A 273 -10.85 -5.39 -7.66
C ASP A 273 -11.69 -5.13 -6.40
N GLN A 274 -11.37 -5.82 -5.28
CA GLN A 274 -12.00 -5.55 -3.99
C GLN A 274 -11.69 -4.14 -3.48
N LEU A 275 -10.43 -3.68 -3.57
CA LEU A 275 -10.08 -2.32 -3.19
C LEU A 275 -10.82 -1.28 -4.04
N ALA A 276 -10.96 -1.53 -5.35
CA ALA A 276 -11.69 -0.64 -6.25
C ALA A 276 -13.17 -0.54 -5.85
N MET A 277 -13.79 -1.64 -5.41
CA MET A 277 -15.14 -1.66 -4.87
C MET A 277 -15.25 -0.92 -3.54
N ASP A 278 -14.33 -1.17 -2.61
CA ASP A 278 -14.32 -0.53 -1.29
C ASP A 278 -14.14 1.00 -1.38
N LEU A 279 -13.41 1.45 -2.41
CA LEU A 279 -13.12 2.86 -2.69
C LEU A 279 -13.88 3.39 -3.91
N ALA A 280 -15.03 2.82 -4.25
CA ALA A 280 -15.78 3.18 -5.47
C ALA A 280 -16.18 4.67 -5.52
N ASP A 281 -16.44 5.26 -4.35
CA ASP A 281 -16.83 6.67 -4.21
C ASP A 281 -15.63 7.63 -4.14
N PHE A 282 -14.40 7.11 -4.02
CA PHE A 282 -13.19 7.93 -3.90
C PHE A 282 -12.62 8.27 -5.27
N LYS A 283 -12.35 9.56 -5.48
CA LYS A 283 -11.74 10.05 -6.72
C LYS A 283 -10.42 10.75 -6.46
N CYS A 284 -9.43 10.35 -7.23
CA CYS A 284 -8.08 10.88 -7.22
C CYS A 284 -7.80 11.65 -8.52
N ARG A 285 -7.02 12.71 -8.41
CA ARG A 285 -6.39 13.40 -9.53
C ARG A 285 -4.98 13.83 -9.15
N ARG A 286 -4.05 13.81 -10.10
CA ARG A 286 -2.67 14.25 -9.87
C ARG A 286 -2.03 14.73 -11.17
N TYR A 287 -1.29 15.82 -11.09
CA TYR A 287 -0.44 16.35 -12.14
C TYR A 287 1.01 16.11 -11.74
N ILE A 288 1.72 15.29 -12.49
CA ILE A 288 3.08 14.85 -12.20
C ILE A 288 3.98 15.43 -13.30
N ALA A 289 4.54 16.61 -13.08
CA ALA A 289 5.41 17.29 -14.04
C ALA A 289 6.91 17.21 -13.69
N ASP A 290 7.23 17.07 -12.41
CA ASP A 290 8.60 16.87 -11.95
C ASP A 290 8.90 15.38 -11.79
N GLU A 291 10.17 15.02 -11.96
CA GLU A 291 10.65 13.66 -11.71
C GLU A 291 10.49 13.30 -10.23
N ILE A 292 9.52 12.43 -9.95
CA ILE A 292 9.20 11.89 -8.61
C ILE A 292 9.24 10.37 -8.69
N SER A 293 9.87 9.73 -7.71
CA SER A 293 9.93 8.27 -7.62
C SER A 293 8.52 7.68 -7.44
N THR A 294 8.20 6.65 -8.20
CA THR A 294 7.00 5.79 -8.06
C THR A 294 6.76 5.31 -6.63
N ASP A 295 7.83 5.08 -5.87
CA ASP A 295 7.74 4.74 -4.44
C ASP A 295 7.00 5.80 -3.63
N THR A 296 7.32 7.08 -3.86
CA THR A 296 6.68 8.24 -3.20
C THR A 296 5.25 8.39 -3.66
N LEU A 297 4.99 8.31 -4.97
CA LEU A 297 3.65 8.43 -5.54
C LEU A 297 2.69 7.36 -4.97
N ILE A 298 3.16 6.11 -4.91
CA ILE A 298 2.38 4.99 -4.35
C ILE A 298 2.18 5.14 -2.84
N GLU A 299 3.20 5.57 -2.11
CA GLU A 299 3.09 5.80 -0.67
C GLU A 299 2.08 6.91 -0.36
N GLU A 300 2.14 8.04 -1.06
CA GLU A 300 1.15 9.13 -0.95
C GLU A 300 -0.26 8.64 -1.26
N LEU A 301 -0.46 7.96 -2.40
CA LEU A 301 -1.76 7.44 -2.81
C LEU A 301 -2.36 6.49 -1.75
N ALA A 302 -1.53 5.62 -1.19
CA ALA A 302 -1.93 4.65 -0.18
C ALA A 302 -2.21 5.29 1.20
N ILE A 303 -1.47 6.34 1.57
CA ILE A 303 -1.71 7.12 2.79
C ILE A 303 -3.05 7.83 2.69
N GLU A 304 -3.27 8.51 1.57
CA GLU A 304 -4.46 9.34 1.33
C GLU A 304 -5.74 8.53 1.12
N ASN A 305 -5.63 7.23 0.85
CA ASN A 305 -6.80 6.37 0.64
C ASN A 305 -6.87 5.21 1.65
N LEU A 306 -6.04 5.25 2.70
CA LEU A 306 -6.03 4.29 3.81
C LEU A 306 -6.02 2.81 3.37
N PHE A 307 -5.13 2.43 2.46
CA PHE A 307 -4.92 1.02 2.12
C PHE A 307 -3.47 0.61 2.33
N ASP A 308 -3.22 -0.67 2.59
CA ASP A 308 -1.89 -1.26 2.67
C ASP A 308 -1.49 -1.89 1.34
N LEU A 309 -0.20 -1.84 1.01
CA LEU A 309 0.39 -2.52 -0.14
C LEU A 309 1.56 -3.40 0.33
N TYR A 310 1.45 -4.70 0.07
CA TYR A 310 2.44 -5.70 0.48
C TYR A 310 2.53 -6.85 -0.52
N ILE A 311 3.50 -7.76 -0.33
CA ILE A 311 3.67 -8.96 -1.15
C ILE A 311 3.13 -10.18 -0.43
N HIS A 312 2.18 -10.86 -1.07
CA HIS A 312 1.64 -12.15 -0.63
C HIS A 312 1.64 -13.12 -1.80
N ASP A 313 2.17 -14.32 -1.60
CA ASP A 313 2.28 -15.35 -2.64
C ASP A 313 2.89 -14.85 -3.97
N ASP A 314 3.98 -14.09 -3.86
CA ASP A 314 4.69 -13.44 -4.97
C ASP A 314 3.86 -12.43 -5.79
N LYS A 315 2.75 -11.96 -5.23
CA LYS A 315 1.90 -10.94 -5.84
C LYS A 315 1.86 -9.68 -5.00
N TYR A 316 1.76 -8.54 -5.69
CA TYR A 316 1.36 -7.28 -5.06
C TYR A 316 -0.10 -7.40 -4.67
N THR A 317 -0.34 -7.34 -3.38
CA THR A 317 -1.66 -7.44 -2.75
C THR A 317 -1.93 -6.13 -2.03
N VAL A 318 -3.18 -5.67 -2.16
CA VAL A 318 -3.68 -4.49 -1.47
C VAL A 318 -4.79 -4.86 -0.49
N LYS A 319 -4.86 -4.14 0.61
CA LYS A 319 -5.94 -4.34 1.60
C LYS A 319 -6.35 -3.01 2.21
N ASN A 320 -7.65 -2.74 2.21
CA ASN A 320 -8.18 -1.55 2.87
C ASN A 320 -7.91 -1.60 4.39
N ARG A 321 -7.39 -0.51 4.95
CA ARG A 321 -7.05 -0.38 6.37
C ARG A 321 -8.24 0.01 7.23
N ILE A 322 -9.39 0.33 6.65
CA ILE A 322 -10.61 0.60 7.44
C ILE A 322 -10.77 -0.55 8.46
N PRO A 323 -10.90 -0.23 9.76
CA PRO A 323 -11.01 -1.23 10.82
C PRO A 323 -12.03 -2.30 10.46
N GLN A 324 -11.63 -3.59 10.49
CA GLN A 324 -12.59 -4.70 10.42
C GLN A 324 -12.52 -5.70 11.59
N VAL A 325 -13.67 -6.28 12.03
CA VAL A 325 -13.79 -7.21 13.17
C VAL A 325 -13.44 -8.63 12.73
N ASN A 326 -13.37 -8.87 11.43
CA ASN A 326 -12.93 -10.14 10.88
C ASN A 326 -11.50 -10.40 11.34
N ILE A 327 -11.37 -11.41 12.19
CA ILE A 327 -10.10 -11.92 12.71
C ILE A 327 -9.70 -13.10 11.82
N ASP A 328 -8.55 -12.97 11.19
CA ASP A 328 -7.94 -14.00 10.33
C ASP A 328 -7.41 -15.16 11.19
N ARG A 329 -6.91 -14.84 12.40
CA ARG A 329 -6.33 -15.83 13.35
C ARG A 329 -6.36 -15.34 14.79
N THR A 330 -6.59 -16.24 15.74
CA THR A 330 -6.50 -15.92 17.18
C THR A 330 -5.26 -16.54 17.82
N PHE A 331 -4.58 -15.77 18.65
CA PHE A 331 -3.46 -16.19 19.50
C PHE A 331 -3.86 -16.11 20.97
N ASP A 332 -3.41 -17.09 21.74
CA ASP A 332 -3.74 -17.28 23.15
C ASP A 332 -2.54 -17.74 23.99
N ASP A 333 -2.78 -18.08 25.26
CA ASP A 333 -1.74 -18.53 26.19
C ASP A 333 -1.09 -19.86 25.82
N THR A 334 -1.71 -20.64 24.92
CA THR A 334 -1.14 -21.89 24.42
C THR A 334 -0.24 -21.69 23.20
N THR A 335 -0.43 -20.59 22.47
CA THR A 335 0.28 -20.28 21.23
C THR A 335 1.31 -19.16 21.41
N ILE A 336 1.32 -18.46 22.53
CA ILE A 336 2.27 -17.36 22.83
C ILE A 336 3.38 -17.85 23.77
N ILE A 337 4.63 -17.50 23.44
CA ILE A 337 5.76 -17.74 24.35
C ILE A 337 5.56 -16.93 25.63
N SER A 338 5.52 -17.63 26.76
CA SER A 338 5.35 -16.99 28.08
C SER A 338 6.44 -15.94 28.34
N GLY A 339 6.02 -14.73 28.73
CA GLY A 339 6.92 -13.60 29.01
C GLY A 339 7.37 -12.82 27.77
N SER A 340 6.92 -13.18 26.56
CA SER A 340 7.26 -12.44 25.33
C SER A 340 6.37 -11.22 25.06
N LEU A 341 5.21 -11.09 25.72
CA LEU A 341 4.29 -9.97 25.54
C LEU A 341 4.91 -8.66 26.06
N GLN A 342 4.95 -7.66 25.20
CA GLN A 342 5.32 -6.27 25.47
C GLN A 342 4.25 -5.35 24.89
N VAL A 343 3.89 -4.31 25.63
CA VAL A 343 2.92 -3.30 25.20
C VAL A 343 3.60 -1.94 25.32
N GLU A 344 3.56 -1.17 24.24
CA GLU A 344 4.07 0.19 24.18
C GLU A 344 2.94 1.10 23.69
N SER A 345 2.65 2.17 24.45
CA SER A 345 1.54 3.07 24.13
C SER A 345 2.06 4.26 23.32
N ASP A 346 1.49 4.46 22.13
CA ASP A 346 1.81 5.51 21.16
C ASP A 346 3.32 5.74 20.92
N PRO A 347 4.10 4.71 20.53
CA PRO A 347 5.53 4.85 20.29
C PRO A 347 5.88 5.85 19.17
N GLU A 348 4.93 6.10 18.26
CA GLU A 348 5.12 6.97 17.09
C GLU A 348 4.64 8.41 17.34
N GLY A 349 4.00 8.70 18.48
CA GLY A 349 3.48 10.04 18.80
C GLY A 349 2.40 10.48 17.82
N LEU A 350 1.50 9.58 17.42
CA LEU A 350 0.49 9.81 16.40
C LEU A 350 -0.75 10.53 16.95
N TYR A 351 -0.86 10.66 18.27
CA TYR A 351 -2.02 11.26 18.90
C TYR A 351 -2.35 12.65 18.35
N ALA A 352 -3.59 12.82 17.89
CA ALA A 352 -4.15 14.09 17.44
C ALA A 352 -5.66 14.13 17.70
N ASN A 353 -6.15 15.24 18.25
CA ASN A 353 -7.57 15.49 18.47
C ASN A 353 -8.15 16.55 17.52
N ARG A 354 -7.36 16.95 16.50
CA ARG A 354 -7.77 17.76 15.35
C ARG A 354 -7.01 17.32 14.11
N ILE A 355 -7.73 17.03 13.03
CA ILE A 355 -7.14 16.76 11.70
C ILE A 355 -7.45 17.92 10.78
N LYS A 356 -6.41 18.50 10.18
CA LYS A 356 -6.50 19.55 9.16
C LYS A 356 -6.08 18.96 7.83
N CYS A 357 -6.84 19.25 6.79
CA CYS A 357 -6.67 18.66 5.48
C CYS A 357 -6.51 19.77 4.45
N ASN A 358 -5.39 19.79 3.73
CA ASN A 358 -5.20 20.62 2.55
C ASN A 358 -5.45 19.73 1.33
N TYR A 359 -6.29 20.14 0.39
CA TYR A 359 -6.65 19.30 -0.77
C TYR A 359 -6.96 20.14 -2.01
N ALA A 360 -7.21 19.47 -3.14
CA ALA A 360 -7.41 20.09 -4.43
C ALA A 360 -6.23 21.01 -4.84
N TYR A 361 -5.05 20.40 -4.94
CA TYR A 361 -3.82 21.09 -5.35
C TYR A 361 -3.94 21.67 -6.78
N ASP A 362 -3.47 22.91 -6.93
CA ASP A 362 -3.39 23.64 -8.19
C ASP A 362 -1.92 23.77 -8.61
N PRO A 363 -1.51 23.14 -9.72
CA PRO A 363 -0.13 23.14 -10.16
C PRO A 363 0.32 24.46 -10.80
N VAL A 364 -0.59 25.34 -11.22
CA VAL A 364 -0.24 26.66 -11.76
C VAL A 364 0.04 27.62 -10.60
N ALA A 365 -0.81 27.61 -9.58
CA ALA A 365 -0.65 28.46 -8.40
C ALA A 365 0.32 27.90 -7.34
N ASP A 366 0.73 26.64 -7.49
CA ASP A 366 1.56 25.89 -6.52
C ASP A 366 1.00 25.94 -5.08
N THR A 367 -0.32 25.73 -4.95
CA THR A 367 -1.01 25.77 -3.66
C THR A 367 -2.25 24.89 -3.64
N TRP A 368 -2.65 24.44 -2.45
CA TRP A 368 -3.97 23.85 -2.24
C TRP A 368 -5.05 24.92 -2.29
N GLN A 369 -6.12 24.62 -3.03
CA GLN A 369 -7.25 25.54 -3.22
C GLN A 369 -8.33 25.35 -2.14
N SER A 370 -8.26 24.26 -1.37
CA SER A 370 -9.32 23.91 -0.42
C SER A 370 -8.77 23.33 0.88
N PHE A 371 -9.56 23.53 1.95
CA PHE A 371 -9.21 23.20 3.31
C PHE A 371 -10.40 22.55 4.01
N ALA A 372 -10.16 21.45 4.72
CA ALA A 372 -11.15 20.80 5.59
C ALA A 372 -10.54 20.58 6.97
N GLN A 373 -11.39 20.46 7.98
CA GLN A 373 -10.98 20.19 9.35
C GLN A 373 -12.01 19.30 10.02
N GLU A 374 -11.53 18.30 10.74
CA GLU A 374 -12.34 17.46 11.62
C GLU A 374 -11.76 17.51 13.04
N ASP A 375 -12.66 17.63 14.02
CA ASP A 375 -12.36 17.88 15.42
C ASP A 375 -12.99 16.82 16.31
N ASN A 376 -12.27 16.40 17.36
CA ASN A 376 -12.85 15.67 18.47
C ASN A 376 -12.94 16.59 19.70
N GLU A 377 -13.99 17.41 19.74
CA GLU A 377 -14.17 18.43 20.78
C GLU A 377 -14.22 17.82 22.19
N ALA A 378 -14.89 16.67 22.35
CA ALA A 378 -14.97 15.98 23.63
C ALA A 378 -13.58 15.65 24.21
N ILE A 379 -12.67 15.14 23.35
CA ILE A 379 -11.31 14.83 23.76
C ILE A 379 -10.47 16.11 23.96
N GLN A 380 -10.71 17.17 23.20
CA GLN A 380 -10.08 18.47 23.43
C GLN A 380 -10.43 19.04 24.80
N ASP A 381 -11.69 18.90 25.22
CA ASP A 381 -12.17 19.32 26.54
C ASP A 381 -11.59 18.46 27.66
N ASP A 382 -11.50 17.14 27.47
CA ASP A 382 -10.92 16.22 28.46
C ASP A 382 -9.42 16.45 28.68
N VAL A 383 -8.67 16.69 27.59
CA VAL A 383 -7.21 16.90 27.64
C VAL A 383 -6.84 18.38 27.87
N LEU A 384 -7.80 19.30 27.73
CA LEU A 384 -7.63 20.76 27.83
C LEU A 384 -6.55 21.31 26.87
N GLN A 385 -6.34 20.62 25.74
CA GLN A 385 -5.35 20.99 24.74
C GLN A 385 -5.80 20.55 23.35
N VAL A 386 -5.58 21.41 22.35
CA VAL A 386 -5.71 21.06 20.94
C VAL A 386 -4.37 20.54 20.43
N ILE A 387 -4.34 19.29 19.99
CA ILE A 387 -3.22 18.63 19.35
C ILE A 387 -3.62 18.36 17.90
N SER A 388 -3.06 19.15 16.98
CA SER A 388 -3.43 19.12 15.57
C SER A 388 -2.42 18.38 14.73
N ARG A 389 -2.92 17.64 13.74
CA ARG A 389 -2.14 17.09 12.63
C ARG A 389 -2.65 17.66 11.32
N THR A 390 -1.73 18.13 10.48
CA THR A 390 -2.04 18.54 9.11
C THR A 390 -1.67 17.42 8.16
N ILE A 391 -2.55 17.16 7.20
CA ILE A 391 -2.36 16.18 6.14
C ILE A 391 -2.62 16.89 4.82
N ASP A 392 -1.65 16.75 3.92
CA ASP A 392 -1.73 17.27 2.58
C ASP A 392 -2.20 16.14 1.66
N PHE A 393 -3.35 16.35 1.02
CA PHE A 393 -3.90 15.43 0.04
C PHE A 393 -3.44 15.87 -1.36
N ASN A 394 -2.48 15.13 -1.89
CA ASN A 394 -1.93 15.29 -3.23
C ASN A 394 -2.80 14.66 -4.31
N TRP A 395 -3.58 13.64 -3.96
CA TRP A 395 -4.44 12.85 -4.85
C TRP A 395 -5.92 13.19 -4.67
N LEU A 396 -6.41 13.25 -3.42
CA LEU A 396 -7.83 13.54 -3.17
C LEU A 396 -8.17 15.01 -3.44
N TYR A 397 -9.28 15.23 -4.12
CA TYR A 397 -9.74 16.58 -4.49
C TYR A 397 -11.21 16.86 -4.21
N GLU A 398 -12.06 15.83 -4.01
CA GLU A 398 -13.45 16.04 -3.62
C GLU A 398 -13.58 16.23 -2.10
N GLU A 399 -14.26 17.29 -1.68
CA GLU A 399 -14.43 17.61 -0.24
C GLU A 399 -15.07 16.45 0.54
N SER A 400 -16.07 15.80 -0.04
CA SER A 400 -16.77 14.66 0.58
C SER A 400 -15.82 13.50 0.90
N ASN A 401 -14.92 13.14 -0.04
CA ASN A 401 -13.92 12.10 0.17
C ASN A 401 -12.91 12.51 1.24
N VAL A 402 -12.43 13.76 1.20
CA VAL A 402 -11.47 14.28 2.17
C VAL A 402 -12.06 14.31 3.58
N ARG A 403 -13.31 14.74 3.75
CA ARG A 403 -14.00 14.73 5.05
C ARG A 403 -14.23 13.32 5.58
N ALA A 404 -14.70 12.40 4.73
CA ALA A 404 -14.88 11.00 5.12
C ALA A 404 -13.56 10.40 5.65
N LEU A 405 -12.44 10.70 4.97
CA LEU A 405 -11.14 10.21 5.42
C LEU A 405 -10.65 10.92 6.69
N ALA A 406 -10.85 12.23 6.79
CA ALA A 406 -10.50 13.02 7.98
C ALA A 406 -11.27 12.52 9.22
N ALA A 407 -12.54 12.14 9.06
CA ALA A 407 -13.36 11.52 10.09
C ALA A 407 -12.79 10.16 10.54
N HIS A 408 -12.33 9.32 9.61
CA HIS A 408 -11.65 8.08 9.98
C HIS A 408 -10.32 8.34 10.71
N LEU A 409 -9.54 9.31 10.24
CA LEU A 409 -8.24 9.65 10.81
C LEU A 409 -8.35 10.26 12.21
N ILE A 410 -9.36 11.10 12.47
CA ILE A 410 -9.58 11.64 13.82
C ILE A 410 -9.96 10.52 14.79
N ILE A 411 -10.74 9.52 14.37
CA ILE A 411 -11.05 8.35 15.20
C ILE A 411 -9.79 7.56 15.53
N LEU A 412 -8.93 7.32 14.53
CA LEU A 412 -7.68 6.58 14.69
C LEU A 412 -6.66 7.32 15.57
N TYR A 413 -6.48 8.62 15.37
CA TYR A 413 -5.45 9.41 16.05
C TYR A 413 -5.90 10.04 17.36
N SER A 414 -7.20 10.15 17.63
CA SER A 414 -7.67 10.71 18.89
C SER A 414 -7.45 9.79 20.11
N ARG A 415 -6.77 8.65 19.91
CA ARG A 415 -6.36 7.72 20.95
C ARG A 415 -4.87 7.41 20.83
N ALA A 416 -4.26 7.12 21.97
CA ALA A 416 -2.92 6.54 21.99
C ALA A 416 -3.01 5.11 21.43
N ILE A 417 -2.36 4.85 20.30
CA ILE A 417 -2.37 3.54 19.66
C ILE A 417 -1.38 2.65 20.40
N ASP A 418 -1.86 1.57 21.01
CA ASP A 418 -0.99 0.58 21.64
C ASP A 418 -0.36 -0.32 20.57
N VAL A 419 0.96 -0.46 20.63
CA VAL A 419 1.72 -1.44 19.85
C VAL A 419 2.01 -2.62 20.75
N ILE A 420 1.43 -3.77 20.37
CA ILE A 420 1.55 -5.02 21.10
C ILE A 420 2.54 -5.92 20.37
N LYS A 421 3.62 -6.27 21.06
CA LYS A 421 4.64 -7.20 20.59
C LYS A 421 4.55 -8.51 21.35
N PHE A 422 4.56 -9.63 20.65
CA PHE A 422 4.66 -10.97 21.28
C PHE A 422 5.29 -11.97 20.31
N THR A 423 5.69 -13.14 20.81
CA THR A 423 6.19 -14.24 19.96
C THR A 423 5.19 -15.39 19.96
N ALA A 424 4.61 -15.66 18.79
CA ALA A 424 3.72 -16.77 18.54
C ALA A 424 4.51 -18.02 18.11
N LEU A 425 4.01 -19.19 18.49
CA LEU A 425 4.55 -20.52 18.16
C LEU A 425 3.70 -21.20 17.10
N GLY A 426 4.30 -22.17 16.39
CA GLY A 426 3.62 -23.02 15.41
C GLY A 426 2.99 -22.18 14.30
N ASP A 427 1.66 -22.16 14.31
CA ASP A 427 0.79 -21.41 13.41
C ASP A 427 1.12 -19.92 13.30
N GLY A 428 1.81 -19.32 14.28
CA GLY A 428 2.35 -17.97 14.16
C GLY A 428 3.23 -17.75 12.93
N ILE A 429 3.91 -18.79 12.42
CA ILE A 429 4.76 -18.70 11.23
C ILE A 429 3.96 -18.38 9.95
N LEU A 430 2.66 -18.66 9.94
CA LEU A 430 1.78 -18.43 8.80
C LEU A 430 1.19 -17.02 8.79
N THR A 431 1.40 -16.22 9.85
CA THR A 431 0.95 -14.83 9.89
C THR A 431 1.66 -13.99 8.83
N GLN A 432 0.88 -13.10 8.20
CA GLN A 432 1.32 -12.17 7.18
C GLN A 432 1.15 -10.73 7.62
N LEU A 433 1.72 -9.81 6.84
CA LEU A 433 1.49 -8.38 7.01
C LEU A 433 0.04 -8.04 6.67
N SER A 434 -0.54 -7.07 7.38
CA SER A 434 -1.94 -6.64 7.24
C SER A 434 -2.98 -7.72 7.62
N ASP A 435 -2.55 -8.87 8.16
CA ASP A 435 -3.45 -9.79 8.87
C ASP A 435 -4.09 -9.08 10.06
N ARG A 436 -5.35 -9.39 10.32
CA ARG A 436 -6.08 -8.99 11.52
C ARG A 436 -6.10 -10.18 12.47
N ILE A 437 -5.43 -10.04 13.61
CA ILE A 437 -5.27 -11.15 14.56
C ILE A 437 -5.99 -10.85 15.87
N GLY A 438 -6.61 -11.86 16.46
CA GLY A 438 -7.22 -11.77 17.79
C GLY A 438 -6.21 -12.14 18.87
N LEU A 439 -6.06 -11.33 19.90
CA LEU A 439 -5.21 -11.61 21.05
C LEU A 439 -6.06 -11.95 22.28
N THR A 440 -5.92 -13.18 22.77
CA THR A 440 -6.52 -13.64 24.04
C THR A 440 -5.41 -14.01 25.02
N TYR A 441 -4.79 -13.01 25.63
CA TYR A 441 -3.66 -13.21 26.54
C TYR A 441 -3.62 -12.14 27.63
N ALA A 442 -3.27 -12.54 28.85
CA ALA A 442 -3.28 -11.69 30.05
C ALA A 442 -4.67 -11.05 30.30
N HIS A 443 -4.83 -9.76 30.04
CA HIS A 443 -6.11 -9.04 30.20
C HIS A 443 -6.83 -8.77 28.87
N TYR A 444 -6.20 -9.11 27.73
CA TYR A 444 -6.83 -9.02 26.42
C TYR A 444 -7.71 -10.24 26.19
N THR A 445 -8.94 -10.02 25.73
CA THR A 445 -9.88 -11.07 25.36
C THR A 445 -10.28 -10.85 23.91
N ASN A 446 -9.80 -11.74 23.02
CA ASN A 446 -10.01 -11.65 21.57
C ASN A 446 -9.80 -10.24 20.98
N ARG A 447 -8.75 -9.54 21.43
CA ARG A 447 -8.47 -8.17 21.01
C ARG A 447 -7.96 -8.14 19.57
N PRO A 448 -8.65 -7.51 18.61
CA PRO A 448 -8.17 -7.41 17.23
C PRO A 448 -6.96 -6.49 17.15
N LEU A 449 -5.91 -6.95 16.46
CA LEU A 449 -4.69 -6.22 16.18
C LEU A 449 -4.41 -6.27 14.69
N LEU A 450 -4.00 -5.15 14.12
CA LEU A 450 -3.51 -5.09 12.75
C LEU A 450 -2.01 -5.39 12.73
N VAL A 451 -1.59 -6.45 12.03
CA VAL A 451 -0.19 -6.84 11.96
C VAL A 451 0.60 -5.87 11.09
N ARG A 452 1.60 -5.20 11.67
CA ARG A 452 2.43 -4.21 10.98
C ARG A 452 3.87 -4.63 10.78
N GLU A 453 4.39 -5.47 11.66
CA GLU A 453 5.72 -6.07 11.52
C GLU A 453 5.70 -7.52 12.00
N ILE A 454 6.43 -8.35 11.27
CA ILE A 454 6.65 -9.76 11.58
C ILE A 454 8.14 -10.11 11.42
N SER A 455 8.65 -10.89 12.36
CA SER A 455 9.95 -11.53 12.29
C SER A 455 9.76 -13.04 12.46
N LYS A 456 9.85 -13.77 11.35
CA LYS A 456 9.69 -15.21 11.31
C LYS A 456 11.02 -15.89 11.57
N HIS A 457 11.05 -16.74 12.58
CA HIS A 457 12.19 -17.56 12.95
C HIS A 457 11.91 -19.00 12.56
N PHE A 458 12.27 -19.34 11.32
CA PHE A 458 11.91 -20.61 10.69
C PHE A 458 12.46 -21.84 11.44
N ARG A 459 13.61 -21.72 12.10
CA ARG A 459 14.17 -22.81 12.92
C ARG A 459 13.29 -23.17 14.11
N ASP A 460 12.76 -22.16 14.79
CA ASP A 460 12.00 -22.33 16.01
C ASP A 460 10.50 -22.46 15.74
N MET A 461 10.10 -22.40 14.45
CA MET A 461 8.72 -22.34 14.00
C MET A 461 7.93 -21.29 14.81
N SER A 462 8.53 -20.11 14.96
CA SER A 462 7.98 -19.01 15.73
C SER A 462 7.98 -17.70 14.94
N CYS A 463 7.09 -16.80 15.30
CA CYS A 463 6.98 -15.48 14.69
C CYS A 463 6.85 -14.42 15.78
N THR A 464 7.78 -13.48 15.83
CA THR A 464 7.58 -12.25 16.60
C THR A 464 6.68 -11.33 15.81
N ILE A 465 5.54 -10.95 16.39
CA ILE A 465 4.50 -10.14 15.77
C ILE A 465 4.45 -8.80 16.50
N TYR A 466 4.33 -7.73 15.72
CA TYR A 466 4.01 -6.37 16.17
C TYR A 466 2.64 -6.00 15.61
N GLY A 467 1.62 -6.07 16.47
CA GLY A 467 0.24 -5.73 16.16
C GLY A 467 -0.13 -4.36 16.71
N TYR A 468 -0.80 -3.55 15.90
CA TYR A 468 -1.29 -2.24 16.31
C TYR A 468 -2.75 -2.36 16.72
N ASP A 469 -3.06 -1.90 17.93
CA ASP A 469 -4.40 -1.83 18.48
C ASP A 469 -5.14 -0.61 17.94
N SER A 470 -5.36 -0.62 16.63
CA SER A 470 -6.08 0.43 15.90
C SER A 470 -7.59 0.18 15.86
N ILE A 471 -8.04 -0.97 16.36
CA ILE A 471 -9.44 -1.45 16.30
C ILE A 471 -9.91 -1.67 17.74
N GLN A 472 -10.10 -0.60 18.50
CA GLN A 472 -10.61 -0.73 19.85
C GLN A 472 -12.12 -1.01 19.84
N HIS A 473 -12.46 -2.27 20.13
CA HIS A 473 -13.79 -2.87 20.38
C HIS A 473 -14.61 -2.23 21.55
N ILE A 474 -14.26 -1.01 22.00
CA ILE A 474 -14.78 -0.44 23.26
C ILE A 474 -15.22 1.02 23.11
N LEU A 475 -15.60 1.47 21.92
CA LEU A 475 -16.45 2.65 21.85
C LEU A 475 -17.69 2.33 21.01
N PRO A 476 -18.86 2.21 21.67
CA PRO A 476 -20.09 2.41 20.94
C PRO A 476 -20.12 3.86 20.45
N GLY A 477 -19.95 4.08 19.14
CA GLY A 477 -20.34 5.31 18.47
C GLY A 477 -19.46 5.62 17.26
N TYR A 478 -19.88 5.20 16.07
CA TYR A 478 -19.72 6.00 14.88
C TYR A 478 -20.81 7.06 14.95
N TRP A 479 -20.48 8.31 14.65
CA TRP A 479 -21.48 9.34 14.49
C TRP A 479 -22.22 9.07 13.17
N VAL A 480 -23.54 9.02 13.23
CA VAL A 480 -24.39 9.10 12.04
C VAL A 480 -24.57 10.58 11.68
N ASP A 481 -24.66 10.88 10.40
CA ASP A 481 -25.12 12.20 9.96
C ASP A 481 -26.54 12.46 10.48
N ASP A 482 -26.90 13.73 10.73
CA ASP A 482 -28.24 14.12 11.21
C ASP A 482 -29.38 13.66 10.26
N ASP A 483 -29.05 13.27 9.02
CA ASP A 483 -29.96 12.78 7.98
C ASP A 483 -29.82 11.28 7.67
N ALA A 484 -29.06 10.53 8.45
CA ALA A 484 -28.97 9.08 8.31
C ALA A 484 -30.37 8.44 8.48
N PRO A 485 -30.74 7.45 7.65
CA PRO A 485 -32.01 6.75 7.80
C PRO A 485 -32.12 6.06 9.18
N ASP A 486 -33.32 5.65 9.58
CA ASP A 486 -33.44 4.76 10.75
C ASP A 486 -32.90 3.37 10.40
N TYR A 487 -32.43 2.59 11.40
CA TYR A 487 -31.91 1.23 11.18
C TYR A 487 -32.84 0.37 10.31
N SER A 488 -34.15 0.49 10.56
CA SER A 488 -35.20 -0.27 9.89
C SER A 488 -35.33 0.07 8.40
N SER A 489 -34.92 1.27 7.99
CA SER A 489 -35.03 1.80 6.63
C SER A 489 -33.72 1.79 5.84
N ALA A 490 -32.60 1.60 6.52
CA ALA A 490 -31.27 1.51 5.95
C ALA A 490 -30.98 0.27 5.09
N THR A 491 -30.21 0.44 4.02
CA THR A 491 -29.64 -0.63 3.20
C THR A 491 -28.48 -1.35 3.90
N ALA A 492 -28.08 -2.52 3.38
CA ALA A 492 -26.96 -3.28 3.92
C ALA A 492 -25.61 -2.53 3.77
N ASP A 493 -25.41 -1.80 2.68
CA ASP A 493 -24.20 -1.03 2.41
C ASP A 493 -24.11 0.22 3.30
N GLU A 494 -25.22 0.94 3.50
CA GLU A 494 -25.27 2.05 4.45
C GLU A 494 -24.93 1.56 5.86
N ARG A 495 -25.45 0.40 6.27
CA ARG A 495 -25.15 -0.21 7.58
C ARG A 495 -23.69 -0.60 7.73
N ALA A 496 -23.06 -1.06 6.64
CA ALA A 496 -21.64 -1.40 6.63
C ALA A 496 -20.73 -0.17 6.75
N LYS A 497 -21.17 0.98 6.20
CA LYS A 497 -20.42 2.25 6.19
C LYS A 497 -20.54 3.04 7.51
N GLN A 498 -21.72 3.13 8.13
CA GLN A 498 -22.01 4.16 9.16
C GLN A 498 -21.95 3.70 10.62
N GLY A 499 -21.78 2.41 10.90
CA GLY A 499 -21.33 1.96 12.22
C GLY A 499 -22.29 2.12 13.42
N PHE A 500 -23.29 3.01 13.41
CA PHE A 500 -24.40 3.13 14.37
C PHE A 500 -25.71 3.37 13.62
N TRP A 501 -26.82 3.03 14.26
CA TRP A 501 -28.14 3.44 13.81
C TRP A 501 -28.97 3.82 15.01
N THR A 502 -29.76 4.88 14.84
CA THR A 502 -30.73 5.31 15.81
C THR A 502 -31.91 4.33 15.87
N ASP A 503 -32.56 4.26 17.02
CA ASP A 503 -33.91 3.71 17.13
C ASP A 503 -34.92 4.57 16.36
N ASP A 504 -36.20 4.17 16.39
CA ASP A 504 -37.29 4.89 15.73
C ASP A 504 -37.53 6.32 16.34
N ASP A 505 -36.86 6.68 17.43
CA ASP A 505 -36.90 7.99 18.08
C ASP A 505 -35.68 8.87 17.73
N GLY A 506 -34.78 8.40 16.86
CA GLY A 506 -33.59 9.14 16.44
C GLY A 506 -32.46 9.12 17.47
N LEU A 507 -32.46 8.17 18.42
CA LEU A 507 -31.45 8.03 19.46
C LEU A 507 -30.64 6.73 19.30
N ALA A 508 -29.32 6.84 19.46
CA ALA A 508 -28.46 5.66 19.58
C ALA A 508 -28.44 5.21 21.05
N ASP A 509 -29.31 4.27 21.42
CA ASP A 509 -29.40 3.71 22.78
C ASP A 509 -28.79 2.30 22.85
N PRO A 510 -27.60 2.13 23.46
CA PRO A 510 -26.98 0.81 23.57
C PRO A 510 -27.75 -0.21 24.42
N GLU A 511 -28.81 0.17 25.15
CA GLU A 511 -29.66 -0.72 25.97
C GLU A 511 -31.02 -1.06 25.31
N ASP A 512 -31.40 -0.43 24.20
CA ASP A 512 -32.67 -0.67 23.50
C ASP A 512 -32.53 -1.77 22.43
N GLU A 513 -33.37 -2.81 22.47
CA GLU A 513 -33.37 -3.90 21.47
C GLU A 513 -33.76 -3.45 20.05
N THR A 514 -34.35 -2.26 19.90
CA THR A 514 -34.71 -1.61 18.64
C THR A 514 -33.61 -0.69 18.11
N SER A 515 -32.75 -0.16 18.99
CA SER A 515 -31.50 0.51 18.64
C SER A 515 -30.40 -0.55 18.49
N LYS A 516 -30.06 -0.92 17.25
CA LYS A 516 -29.10 -2.01 17.02
C LYS A 516 -27.68 -1.45 16.91
N GLN A 517 -26.85 -1.73 17.92
CA GLN A 517 -25.38 -1.70 17.84
C GLN A 517 -24.95 -2.30 16.50
N SER A 518 -24.21 -1.55 15.68
CA SER A 518 -23.61 -2.16 14.50
C SER A 518 -22.47 -3.08 14.91
N VAL A 519 -22.03 -3.89 13.95
CA VAL A 519 -21.03 -4.97 14.08
C VAL A 519 -19.61 -4.45 14.43
N TRP A 520 -19.50 -3.17 14.77
CA TRP A 520 -18.28 -2.46 15.16
C TRP A 520 -18.30 -2.03 16.63
N TRP A 521 -18.88 -2.88 17.50
CA TRP A 521 -18.94 -2.65 18.94
C TRP A 521 -17.56 -2.41 19.55
#